data_AF-A0A354AYK5-F1
#
_entry.id   AF-A0A354AYK5-F1
#
_cell.length_a   1.000
_cell.length_b   1.000
_cell.length_c   1.000
_cell.angle_alpha   90.00
_cell.angle_beta   90.00
_cell.angle_gamma   90.00
#
_symmetry.space_group_name_H-M   'P 1'
#
loop_
_entity.id
_entity.type
_entity.pdbx_description
1 polymer ?
#
loop_
_entity_poly.entity_id
_entity_poly.type
_entity_poly.pdbx_seq_one_letter_code
_entity_poly.pdbx_strand_id
1 'polypeptide(L)'
;MIRVCIICEGLTEVEFVNHCLEPYLRPSGVSAYGTILSAKSGGHRGGNVTVGRLAKKISLHYSEADRVTTLVDFYGFKDRAVRSRTELEAAILAGVARSTTKYDPRFVLPYVQMHEFEGLLFTDPKAFELVKDGWNHRTKRALEAVNQAFTSPEEINDSPETAPSKRIMRIFEGAYSKTVHGPLIAESNGCLAFLRAETWTQSRLRGSAVGRPANRRSGPIV
;
A
#
# COMPACT_ATOMS: atom_id res chain seq x y z
N MET A 1 16.98 -4.46 14.17
CA MET A 1 16.16 -3.81 13.14
C MET A 1 14.87 -4.62 13.02
N ILE A 2 13.71 -3.98 13.11
CA ILE A 2 12.41 -4.67 13.03
C ILE A 2 12.11 -4.94 11.56
N ARG A 3 11.85 -6.20 11.21
CA ARG A 3 11.48 -6.63 9.85
C ARG A 3 9.96 -6.59 9.70
N VAL A 4 9.48 -5.85 8.70
CA VAL A 4 8.05 -5.69 8.41
C VAL A 4 7.76 -6.23 7.02
N CYS A 5 6.94 -7.28 6.95
CA CYS A 5 6.41 -7.79 5.70
C CYS A 5 5.12 -7.04 5.33
N ILE A 6 5.06 -6.47 4.12
CA ILE A 6 3.88 -5.76 3.62
C ILE A 6 3.29 -6.54 2.46
N ILE A 7 2.11 -7.14 2.68
CA ILE A 7 1.41 -7.91 1.66
C ILE A 7 0.60 -6.96 0.78
N CYS A 8 1.03 -6.84 -0.47
CA CYS A 8 0.54 -5.89 -1.46
C CYS A 8 -0.46 -6.53 -2.42
N GLU A 9 -1.42 -5.76 -2.94
CA GLU A 9 -2.35 -6.24 -3.98
C GLU A 9 -1.62 -6.59 -5.29
N GLY A 10 -0.81 -5.66 -5.80
CA GLY A 10 -0.14 -5.75 -7.08
C GLY A 10 1.35 -5.41 -7.02
N LEU A 11 1.96 -5.30 -8.21
CA LEU A 11 3.39 -4.99 -8.34
C LEU A 11 3.69 -3.52 -8.07
N THR A 12 2.80 -2.61 -8.42
CA THR A 12 2.97 -1.17 -8.17
C THR A 12 3.20 -0.90 -6.68
N GLU A 13 2.40 -1.53 -5.82
CA GLU A 13 2.49 -1.37 -4.37
C GLU A 13 3.77 -2.04 -3.83
N VAL A 14 4.22 -3.15 -4.42
CA VAL A 14 5.50 -3.79 -4.05
C VAL A 14 6.69 -2.88 -4.38
N GLU A 15 6.72 -2.29 -5.58
CA GLU A 15 7.77 -1.34 -5.98
C GLU A 15 7.75 -0.11 -5.07
N PHE A 16 6.56 0.41 -4.75
CA PHE A 16 6.41 1.49 -3.79
C PHE A 16 6.99 1.13 -2.41
N VAL A 17 6.68 -0.07 -1.88
CA VAL A 17 7.21 -0.51 -0.60
C VAL A 17 8.75 -0.59 -0.64
N ASN A 18 9.30 -1.20 -1.68
CA ASN A 18 10.74 -1.48 -1.74
C ASN A 18 11.59 -0.25 -2.07
N HIS A 19 11.11 0.65 -2.92
CA HIS A 19 11.89 1.79 -3.41
C HIS A 19 11.56 3.11 -2.73
N CYS A 20 10.37 3.22 -2.10
CA CYS A 20 9.98 4.42 -1.37
C CYS A 20 9.94 4.18 0.14
N LEU A 21 9.08 3.25 0.59
CA LEU A 21 8.74 3.10 2.00
C LEU A 21 9.91 2.51 2.81
N GLU A 22 10.61 1.51 2.27
CA GLU A 22 11.74 0.89 2.94
C GLU A 22 12.90 1.87 3.19
N PRO A 23 13.42 2.61 2.18
CA PRO A 23 14.47 3.59 2.41
C PRO A 23 14.08 4.67 3.42
N TYR A 24 12.80 5.04 3.46
CA TYR A 24 12.29 6.00 4.43
C TYR A 24 12.27 5.46 5.87
N LEU A 25 11.84 4.20 6.05
CA LEU A 25 11.70 3.58 7.37
C LEU A 25 13.04 3.08 7.93
N ARG A 26 14.01 2.77 7.06
CA ARG A 26 15.32 2.21 7.43
C ARG A 26 16.08 3.04 8.47
N PRO A 27 16.20 4.38 8.36
CA PRO A 27 16.84 5.20 9.39
C PRO A 27 16.19 5.11 10.77
N SER A 28 14.91 4.73 10.83
CA SER A 28 14.15 4.54 12.08
C SER A 28 14.27 3.11 12.64
N GLY A 29 15.16 2.28 12.10
CA GLY A 29 15.39 0.92 12.58
C GLY A 29 14.33 -0.09 12.13
N VAL A 30 13.58 0.22 11.07
CA VAL A 30 12.55 -0.63 10.46
C VAL A 30 12.98 -0.99 9.04
N SER A 31 13.04 -2.29 8.72
CA SER A 31 13.27 -2.80 7.37
C SER A 31 11.97 -3.39 6.84
N ALA A 32 11.35 -2.70 5.90
CA ALA A 32 10.12 -3.11 5.24
C ALA A 32 10.42 -3.86 3.93
N TYR A 33 9.54 -4.76 3.51
CA TYR A 33 9.62 -5.33 2.16
C TYR A 33 8.23 -5.75 1.67
N GLY A 34 7.99 -5.55 0.38
CA GLY A 34 6.74 -5.89 -0.27
C GLY A 34 6.68 -7.35 -0.69
N THR A 35 5.52 -7.99 -0.55
CA THR A 35 5.22 -9.28 -1.19
C THR A 35 3.85 -9.24 -1.84
N ILE A 36 3.70 -9.85 -3.02
CA ILE A 36 2.44 -9.81 -3.77
C ILE A 36 1.43 -10.85 -3.25
N LEU A 37 0.16 -10.46 -3.10
CA LEU A 37 -0.95 -11.35 -2.75
C LEU A 37 -1.41 -12.23 -3.93
N SER A 38 -1.28 -11.73 -5.16
CA SER A 38 -1.68 -12.44 -6.37
C SER A 38 -0.50 -12.62 -7.34
N ALA A 39 -0.14 -13.87 -7.63
CA ALA A 39 0.70 -14.14 -8.79
C ALA A 39 -0.16 -13.96 -10.05
N LYS A 40 0.28 -13.09 -10.98
CA LYS A 40 -0.35 -12.90 -12.29
C LYS A 40 -0.61 -14.26 -12.93
N SER A 41 -1.87 -14.66 -12.99
CA SER A 41 -2.34 -15.75 -13.84
C SER A 41 -3.69 -15.32 -14.41
N GLY A 42 -3.67 -14.90 -15.68
CA GLY A 42 -4.84 -14.44 -16.43
C GLY A 42 -5.07 -12.94 -16.35
N GLY A 43 -5.33 -12.32 -17.50
CA GLY A 43 -5.36 -10.86 -17.75
C GLY A 43 -6.49 -10.08 -17.09
N HIS A 44 -6.83 -10.37 -15.84
CA HIS A 44 -7.81 -9.61 -15.08
C HIS A 44 -7.09 -8.61 -14.17
N ARG A 45 -7.25 -7.33 -14.53
CA ARG A 45 -6.77 -6.16 -13.78
C ARG A 45 -7.54 -6.07 -12.46
N GLY A 46 -6.86 -6.28 -11.33
CA GLY A 46 -7.42 -6.03 -9.99
C GLY A 46 -8.57 -6.98 -9.60
N GLY A 47 -8.85 -7.08 -8.30
CA GLY A 47 -10.08 -7.75 -7.87
C GLY A 47 -9.98 -9.25 -7.63
N ASN A 48 -8.86 -9.76 -7.11
CA ASN A 48 -8.81 -11.11 -6.54
C ASN A 48 -8.40 -11.11 -5.06
N VAL A 49 -8.56 -9.96 -4.40
CA VAL A 49 -8.35 -9.80 -2.96
C VAL A 49 -9.57 -10.37 -2.24
N THR A 50 -9.33 -11.24 -1.26
CA THR A 50 -10.36 -11.71 -0.33
C THR A 50 -9.78 -11.79 1.06
N VAL A 51 -10.63 -11.72 2.08
CA VAL A 51 -10.23 -11.87 3.48
C VAL A 51 -9.48 -13.19 3.69
N GLY A 52 -9.99 -14.29 3.14
CA GLY A 52 -9.38 -15.61 3.27
C GLY A 52 -7.98 -15.70 2.66
N ARG A 53 -7.77 -15.11 1.48
CA ARG A 53 -6.45 -15.08 0.84
C ARG A 53 -5.44 -14.26 1.62
N LEU A 54 -5.85 -13.09 2.10
CA LEU A 54 -5.00 -12.24 2.92
C LEU A 54 -4.62 -12.95 4.22
N ALA A 55 -5.60 -13.53 4.92
CA ALA A 55 -5.35 -14.29 6.13
C ALA A 55 -4.32 -15.40 5.88
N LYS A 56 -4.51 -16.22 4.84
CA LYS A 56 -3.57 -17.29 4.47
C LYS A 56 -2.16 -16.75 4.20
N LYS A 57 -2.04 -15.66 3.44
CA LYS A 57 -0.75 -15.06 3.06
C LYS A 57 -0.05 -14.45 4.28
N ILE A 58 -0.79 -13.79 5.17
CA ILE A 58 -0.28 -13.28 6.45
C ILE A 58 0.25 -14.45 7.30
N SER A 59 -0.51 -15.54 7.42
CA SER A 59 -0.12 -16.71 8.21
C SER A 59 1.21 -17.32 7.72
N LEU A 60 1.45 -17.33 6.40
CA LEU A 60 2.71 -17.80 5.83
C LEU A 60 3.91 -16.92 6.22
N HIS A 61 3.72 -15.59 6.24
CA HIS A 61 4.80 -14.65 6.56
C HIS A 61 4.90 -14.32 8.06
N TYR A 62 3.96 -14.79 8.88
CA TYR A 62 3.88 -14.46 10.30
C TYR A 62 5.14 -14.82 11.09
N SER A 63 5.78 -15.96 10.78
CA SER A 63 7.03 -16.38 11.43
C SER A 63 8.30 -15.88 10.73
N GLU A 64 8.17 -15.27 9.55
CA GLU A 64 9.30 -14.85 8.72
C GLU A 64 9.71 -13.40 8.98
N ALA A 65 8.82 -12.59 9.52
CA ALA A 65 9.00 -11.19 9.86
C ALA A 65 8.65 -10.92 11.32
N ASP A 66 9.15 -9.81 11.87
CA ASP A 66 8.78 -9.36 13.22
C ASP A 66 7.35 -8.81 13.25
N ARG A 67 6.88 -8.25 12.13
CA ARG A 67 5.51 -7.80 11.92
C ARG A 67 5.03 -8.07 10.50
N VAL A 68 3.72 -8.23 10.36
CA VAL A 68 3.05 -8.34 9.06
C VAL A 68 1.94 -7.29 8.97
N THR A 69 1.89 -6.58 7.86
CA THR A 69 0.82 -5.65 7.49
C THR A 69 0.43 -5.89 6.03
N THR A 70 -0.54 -5.13 5.53
CA THR A 70 -1.06 -5.24 4.17
C THR A 70 -1.04 -3.89 3.48
N LEU A 71 -1.08 -3.85 2.16
CA LEU A 71 -1.32 -2.65 1.37
C LEU A 71 -2.23 -3.06 0.21
N VAL A 72 -3.54 -3.03 0.47
CA VAL A 72 -4.57 -3.57 -0.42
C VAL A 72 -5.72 -2.61 -0.57
N ASP A 73 -6.29 -2.50 -1.77
CA ASP A 73 -7.37 -1.55 -2.02
C ASP A 73 -8.69 -2.06 -1.46
N PHE A 74 -9.41 -1.17 -0.77
CA PHE A 74 -10.74 -1.40 -0.22
C PHE A 74 -11.74 -1.86 -1.30
N TYR A 75 -11.65 -1.27 -2.49
CA TYR A 75 -12.52 -1.60 -3.63
C TYR A 75 -12.08 -2.86 -4.39
N GLY A 76 -10.88 -3.40 -4.10
CA GLY A 76 -10.37 -4.64 -4.69
C GLY A 76 -10.91 -5.92 -4.05
N PHE A 77 -11.62 -5.83 -2.93
CA PHE A 77 -12.17 -6.98 -2.21
C PHE A 77 -13.42 -7.57 -2.88
N LYS A 78 -13.32 -8.83 -3.31
CA LYS A 78 -14.46 -9.58 -3.87
C LYS A 78 -15.51 -9.96 -2.85
N ASP A 79 -15.07 -10.30 -1.66
CA ASP A 79 -15.91 -10.73 -0.54
C ASP A 79 -16.22 -9.58 0.42
N ARG A 80 -16.06 -8.32 -0.03
CA ARG A 80 -16.29 -7.12 0.79
C ARG A 80 -17.67 -7.11 1.44
N ALA A 81 -18.70 -7.52 0.69
CA ALA A 81 -20.09 -7.27 1.05
C ALA A 81 -20.32 -5.78 1.40
N VAL A 82 -21.15 -5.49 2.39
CA VAL A 82 -21.40 -4.14 2.93
C VAL A 82 -20.39 -3.71 4.00
N ARG A 83 -19.26 -4.43 4.15
CA ARG A 83 -18.28 -4.15 5.21
C ARG A 83 -17.57 -2.83 4.97
N SER A 84 -17.43 -2.05 6.03
CA SER A 84 -16.52 -0.92 6.16
C SER A 84 -15.05 -1.37 6.19
N ARG A 85 -14.12 -0.40 6.08
CA ARG A 85 -12.67 -0.65 6.21
C ARG A 85 -12.35 -1.41 7.51
N THR A 86 -12.87 -0.92 8.62
CA THR A 86 -12.60 -1.46 9.96
C THR A 86 -13.11 -2.90 10.08
N GLU A 87 -14.27 -3.19 9.49
CA GLU A 87 -14.82 -4.54 9.48
C GLU A 87 -14.01 -5.50 8.59
N LEU A 88 -13.44 -5.02 7.49
CA LEU A 88 -12.49 -5.82 6.68
C LEU A 88 -11.21 -6.12 7.46
N GLU A 89 -10.59 -5.11 8.09
CA GLU A 89 -9.39 -5.30 8.91
C GLU A 89 -9.64 -6.30 10.04
N ALA A 90 -10.78 -6.18 10.73
CA ALA A 90 -11.20 -7.11 11.77
C ALA A 90 -11.42 -8.54 11.22
N ALA A 91 -12.07 -8.66 10.05
CA ALA A 91 -12.29 -9.96 9.41
C ALA A 91 -10.97 -10.63 9.00
N ILE A 92 -9.98 -9.85 8.53
CA ILE A 92 -8.63 -10.34 8.22
C ILE A 92 -7.96 -10.86 9.50
N LEU A 93 -7.94 -10.08 10.58
CA LEU A 93 -7.38 -10.51 11.88
C LEU A 93 -8.03 -11.81 12.36
N ALA A 94 -9.36 -11.91 12.29
CA ALA A 94 -10.08 -13.12 12.67
C ALA A 94 -9.71 -14.32 11.79
N GLY A 95 -9.50 -14.13 10.49
CA GLY A 95 -9.01 -15.17 9.59
C GLY A 95 -7.58 -15.63 9.92
N VAL A 96 -6.70 -14.69 10.26
CA VAL A 96 -5.32 -15.00 10.67
C VAL A 96 -5.32 -15.79 11.98
N ALA A 97 -6.11 -15.37 12.97
CA ALA A 97 -6.22 -16.05 14.26
C ALA A 97 -6.65 -17.52 14.12
N ARG A 98 -7.54 -17.83 13.16
CA ARG A 98 -7.97 -19.22 12.87
C ARG A 98 -6.92 -20.07 12.17
N SER A 99 -5.96 -19.45 11.48
CA SER A 99 -5.01 -20.14 10.59
C SER A 99 -3.56 -20.07 11.05
N THR A 100 -3.29 -19.40 12.17
CA THR A 100 -1.93 -19.15 12.68
C THR A 100 -1.79 -19.67 14.11
N THR A 101 -0.85 -20.59 14.32
CA THR A 101 -0.47 -21.08 15.65
C THR A 101 0.31 -20.02 16.42
N LYS A 102 0.06 -19.87 17.74
CA LYS A 102 0.67 -18.81 18.58
C LYS A 102 0.49 -17.40 17.99
N TYR A 103 -0.70 -17.17 17.45
CA TYR A 103 -1.10 -15.87 16.95
C TYR A 103 -1.17 -14.87 18.10
N ASP A 104 -0.59 -13.69 17.87
CA ASP A 104 -0.67 -12.54 18.74
C ASP A 104 -0.99 -11.33 17.86
N PRO A 105 -2.14 -10.67 18.08
CA PRO A 105 -2.59 -9.57 17.23
C PRO A 105 -1.64 -8.37 17.24
N ARG A 106 -0.73 -8.27 18.21
CA ARG A 106 0.26 -7.18 18.27
C ARG A 106 1.25 -7.21 17.10
N PHE A 107 1.45 -8.35 16.44
CA PHE A 107 2.39 -8.50 15.33
C PHE A 107 1.72 -8.47 13.94
N VAL A 108 0.39 -8.35 13.88
CA VAL A 108 -0.37 -8.31 12.63
C VAL A 108 -1.26 -7.08 12.62
N LEU A 109 -0.97 -6.14 11.72
CA LEU A 109 -1.66 -4.86 11.63
C LEU A 109 -2.18 -4.68 10.19
N PRO A 110 -3.30 -5.30 9.79
CA PRO A 110 -3.84 -5.12 8.45
C PRO A 110 -4.13 -3.64 8.19
N TYR A 111 -3.83 -3.24 6.97
CA TYR A 111 -4.15 -1.93 6.42
C TYR A 111 -4.89 -2.11 5.11
N VAL A 112 -6.09 -1.55 5.06
CA VAL A 112 -6.94 -1.53 3.86
C VAL A 112 -7.04 -0.09 3.37
N GLN A 113 -6.53 0.15 2.17
CA GLN A 113 -6.41 1.46 1.56
C GLN A 113 -7.77 1.91 1.00
N MET A 114 -8.32 3.01 1.50
CA MET A 114 -9.64 3.53 1.07
C MET A 114 -9.55 4.36 -0.20
N HIS A 115 -8.40 4.94 -0.48
CA HIS A 115 -8.18 5.87 -1.57
C HIS A 115 -7.35 5.20 -2.67
N GLU A 116 -7.59 5.55 -3.94
CA GLU A 116 -6.73 5.05 -5.01
C GLU A 116 -5.28 5.50 -4.78
N PHE A 117 -4.32 4.61 -5.01
CA PHE A 117 -2.89 4.90 -4.92
C PHE A 117 -2.52 6.19 -5.70
N GLU A 118 -3.18 6.41 -6.83
CA GLU A 118 -2.98 7.58 -7.69
C GLU A 118 -3.29 8.93 -7.02
N GLY A 119 -4.08 8.97 -5.95
CA GLY A 119 -4.29 10.17 -5.15
C GLY A 119 -2.97 10.73 -4.62
N LEU A 120 -2.09 9.82 -4.18
CA LEU A 120 -0.77 10.15 -3.62
C LEU A 120 0.15 10.81 -4.65
N LEU A 121 -0.04 10.52 -5.94
CA LEU A 121 0.79 11.06 -7.00
C LEU A 121 0.64 12.59 -7.11
N PHE A 122 -0.51 13.15 -6.71
CA PHE A 122 -0.77 14.60 -6.76
C PHE A 122 0.04 15.43 -5.76
N THR A 123 0.77 14.79 -4.83
CA THR A 123 1.55 15.51 -3.82
C THR A 123 2.69 16.34 -4.40
N ASP A 124 3.29 15.90 -5.52
CA ASP A 124 4.19 16.70 -6.33
C ASP A 124 3.76 16.64 -7.80
N PRO A 125 2.93 17.60 -8.26
CA PRO A 125 2.50 17.69 -9.66
C PRO A 125 3.65 17.73 -10.67
N LYS A 126 4.87 18.12 -10.26
CA LYS A 126 6.03 18.19 -11.16
C LYS A 126 6.52 16.81 -11.58
N ALA A 127 6.46 15.80 -10.71
CA ALA A 127 6.94 14.45 -11.03
C ALA A 127 6.19 13.79 -12.20
N PHE A 128 5.01 14.27 -12.54
CA PHE A 128 4.29 13.85 -13.75
C PHE A 128 5.00 14.23 -15.06
N GLU A 129 6.08 15.01 -15.03
CA GLU A 129 6.94 15.25 -16.21
C GLU A 129 7.54 13.97 -16.81
N LEU A 130 7.52 12.87 -16.05
CA LEU A 130 7.87 11.52 -16.51
C LEU A 130 6.89 10.98 -17.58
N VAL A 131 5.66 11.50 -17.66
CA VAL A 131 4.69 11.18 -18.72
C VAL A 131 4.97 12.04 -19.96
N LYS A 132 6.10 11.78 -20.61
CA LYS A 132 6.67 12.66 -21.66
C LYS A 132 5.69 12.99 -22.78
N ASP A 133 4.94 12.01 -23.26
CA ASP A 133 4.04 12.18 -24.41
C ASP A 133 2.84 13.09 -24.15
N GLY A 134 2.50 13.36 -22.88
CA GLY A 134 1.40 14.26 -22.50
C GLY A 134 1.81 15.43 -21.59
N TRP A 135 3.11 15.61 -21.32
CA TRP A 135 3.57 16.68 -20.44
C TRP A 135 3.66 18.03 -21.17
N ASN A 136 2.90 19.03 -20.69
CA ASN A 136 2.93 20.40 -21.21
C ASN A 136 2.35 21.40 -20.19
N HIS A 137 2.37 22.70 -20.52
CA HIS A 137 1.85 23.75 -19.64
C HIS A 137 0.36 23.63 -19.28
N ARG A 138 -0.45 22.95 -20.09
CA ARG A 138 -1.87 22.70 -19.79
C ARG A 138 -2.00 21.56 -18.79
N THR A 139 -1.32 20.44 -19.00
CA THR A 139 -1.39 19.28 -18.10
C THR A 139 -0.80 19.59 -16.73
N LYS A 140 0.33 20.30 -16.68
CA LYS A 140 0.90 20.81 -15.42
C LYS A 140 -0.10 21.68 -14.64
N ARG A 141 -0.70 22.69 -15.29
CA ARG A 141 -1.69 23.56 -14.63
C ARG A 141 -2.92 22.81 -14.14
N ALA A 142 -3.38 21.81 -14.89
CA ALA A 142 -4.51 21.00 -14.47
C ALA A 142 -4.19 20.16 -13.22
N LEU A 143 -3.00 19.57 -13.13
CA LEU A 143 -2.56 18.85 -11.93
C LEU A 143 -2.42 19.78 -10.72
N GLU A 144 -1.81 20.96 -10.91
CA GLU A 144 -1.68 21.98 -9.86
C GLU A 144 -3.06 22.45 -9.35
N ALA A 145 -4.01 22.68 -10.26
CA ALA A 145 -5.37 23.06 -9.90
C ALA A 145 -6.10 21.97 -9.10
N VAL A 146 -5.90 20.68 -9.44
CA VAL A 146 -6.41 19.58 -8.63
C VAL A 146 -5.77 19.61 -7.25
N ASN A 147 -4.43 19.69 -7.15
CA ASN A 147 -3.75 19.69 -5.86
C ASN A 147 -4.15 20.89 -4.97
N GLN A 148 -4.41 22.06 -5.55
CA GLN A 148 -4.87 23.25 -4.82
C GLN A 148 -6.33 23.18 -4.37
N ALA A 149 -7.15 22.34 -4.99
CA ALA A 149 -8.57 22.20 -4.65
C ALA A 149 -8.82 21.36 -3.40
N PHE A 150 -7.80 20.66 -2.89
CA PHE A 150 -7.92 19.74 -1.76
C PHE A 150 -6.90 20.07 -0.68
N THR A 151 -7.26 19.83 0.57
CA THR A 151 -6.38 20.09 1.71
C THR A 151 -5.31 19.00 1.83
N SER A 152 -5.63 17.80 1.34
CA SER A 152 -4.71 16.66 1.30
C SER A 152 -4.92 15.78 0.05
N PRO A 153 -3.89 15.02 -0.38
CA PRO A 153 -4.00 14.07 -1.49
C PRO A 153 -5.08 13.00 -1.31
N GLU A 154 -5.45 12.68 -0.06
CA GLU A 154 -6.50 11.70 0.27
C GLU A 154 -7.90 12.20 -0.08
N GLU A 155 -8.14 13.51 0.06
CA GLU A 155 -9.42 14.15 -0.25
C GLU A 155 -9.71 14.19 -1.75
N ILE A 156 -8.72 13.94 -2.63
CA ILE A 156 -8.93 13.96 -4.09
C ILE A 156 -9.93 12.87 -4.55
N ASN A 157 -10.19 11.87 -3.70
CA ASN A 157 -11.06 10.73 -3.97
C ASN A 157 -12.50 10.91 -3.47
N ASP A 158 -13.25 11.83 -4.09
CA ASP A 158 -14.63 12.14 -3.69
C ASP A 158 -15.72 11.24 -4.30
N SER A 159 -15.46 10.61 -5.45
CA SER A 159 -16.46 9.79 -6.15
C SER A 159 -15.81 8.84 -7.17
N PRO A 160 -16.51 7.74 -7.57
CA PRO A 160 -16.04 6.85 -8.63
C PRO A 160 -15.76 7.55 -9.96
N GLU A 161 -16.49 8.61 -10.32
CA GLU A 161 -16.34 9.38 -11.55
C GLU A 161 -15.16 10.35 -11.50
N THR A 162 -14.80 10.80 -10.31
CA THR A 162 -13.69 11.74 -10.03
C THR A 162 -12.52 11.08 -9.31
N ALA A 163 -12.43 9.75 -9.38
CA ALA A 163 -11.35 8.99 -8.79
C ALA A 163 -9.98 9.52 -9.29
N PRO A 164 -8.94 9.58 -8.43
CA PRO A 164 -7.66 10.19 -8.78
C PRO A 164 -7.08 9.68 -10.10
N SER A 165 -7.13 8.38 -10.34
CA SER A 165 -6.62 7.80 -11.57
C SER A 165 -7.39 8.20 -12.82
N LYS A 166 -8.72 8.38 -12.71
CA LYS A 166 -9.55 8.91 -13.81
C LYS A 166 -9.23 10.37 -14.08
N ARG A 167 -8.94 11.17 -13.05
CA ARG A 167 -8.48 12.55 -13.21
C ARG A 167 -7.17 12.59 -13.99
N ILE A 168 -6.18 11.79 -13.60
CA ILE A 168 -4.89 11.73 -14.29
C ILE A 168 -5.09 11.28 -15.75
N MET A 169 -5.84 10.20 -16.00
CA MET A 169 -6.11 9.72 -17.35
C MET A 169 -6.77 10.78 -18.23
N ARG A 170 -7.69 11.58 -17.68
CA ARG A 170 -8.35 12.69 -18.39
C ARG A 170 -7.37 13.83 -18.66
N ILE A 171 -6.55 14.21 -17.67
CA ILE A 171 -5.55 15.29 -17.81
C ILE A 171 -4.54 14.94 -18.90
N PHE A 172 -4.09 13.69 -18.96
CA PHE A 172 -3.10 13.22 -19.93
C PHE A 172 -3.71 12.67 -21.22
N GLU A 173 -5.02 12.81 -21.43
CA GLU A 173 -5.72 12.38 -22.66
C GLU A 173 -5.36 10.94 -23.09
N GLY A 174 -5.16 10.04 -22.11
CA GLY A 174 -4.78 8.65 -22.35
C GLY A 174 -3.28 8.35 -22.45
N ALA A 175 -2.40 9.35 -22.45
CA ALA A 175 -0.94 9.14 -22.41
C ALA A 175 -0.45 8.55 -21.07
N TYR A 176 -1.25 8.68 -20.00
CA TYR A 176 -0.92 8.10 -18.71
C TYR A 176 -1.25 6.60 -18.63
N SER A 177 -0.19 5.77 -18.56
CA SER A 177 -0.28 4.37 -18.13
C SER A 177 -0.03 4.20 -16.62
N LYS A 178 -1.04 3.70 -15.89
CA LYS A 178 -0.93 3.36 -14.46
C LYS A 178 0.23 2.43 -14.15
N THR A 179 0.45 1.41 -14.98
CA THR A 179 1.45 0.36 -14.73
C THR A 179 2.87 0.78 -15.06
N VAL A 180 3.04 1.82 -15.88
CA VAL A 180 4.37 2.32 -16.28
C VAL A 180 4.70 3.58 -15.49
N HIS A 181 3.84 4.59 -15.54
CA HIS A 181 4.12 5.89 -14.95
C HIS A 181 3.82 5.95 -13.46
N GLY A 182 2.81 5.22 -12.96
CA GLY A 182 2.43 5.23 -11.54
C GLY A 182 3.60 4.97 -10.60
N PRO A 183 4.35 3.84 -10.75
CA PRO A 183 5.53 3.56 -9.93
C PRO A 183 6.63 4.63 -10.05
N LEU A 184 6.94 5.08 -11.28
CA LEU A 184 8.02 6.04 -11.52
C LEU A 184 7.73 7.42 -10.91
N ILE A 185 6.47 7.88 -11.00
CA ILE A 185 6.04 9.14 -10.40
C ILE A 185 6.04 9.01 -8.87
N ALA A 186 5.58 7.88 -8.32
CA ALA A 186 5.62 7.65 -6.88
C ALA A 186 7.05 7.68 -6.32
N GLU A 187 7.99 7.06 -7.05
CA GLU A 187 9.42 7.11 -6.73
C GLU A 187 9.97 8.53 -6.79
N SER A 188 9.66 9.28 -7.85
CA SER A 188 10.10 10.66 -8.03
C SER A 188 9.50 11.65 -7.02
N ASN A 189 8.26 11.45 -6.58
CA ASN A 189 7.63 12.26 -5.53
C ASN A 189 8.37 12.14 -4.18
N GLY A 190 9.10 11.03 -3.99
CA GLY A 190 9.74 10.70 -2.74
C GLY A 190 8.73 10.31 -1.65
N CYS A 191 9.24 9.57 -0.66
CA CYS A 191 8.40 9.00 0.39
C CYS A 191 7.83 10.03 1.39
N LEU A 192 8.33 11.27 1.41
CA LEU A 192 7.89 12.33 2.33
C LEU A 192 6.49 12.86 2.00
N ALA A 193 6.12 12.86 0.72
CA ALA A 193 4.79 13.18 0.25
C ALA A 193 3.72 12.23 0.82
N PHE A 194 4.00 10.93 0.73
CA PHE A 194 3.17 9.84 1.24
C PHE A 194 2.85 9.96 2.74
N LEU A 195 3.81 10.44 3.53
CA LEU A 195 3.74 10.43 5.00
C LEU A 195 3.29 11.76 5.61
N ARG A 196 3.19 12.82 4.81
CA ARG A 196 2.51 14.05 5.23
C ARG A 196 0.99 13.92 5.13
N ALA A 197 0.50 13.10 4.20
CA ALA A 197 -0.91 12.70 4.14
C ALA A 197 -1.26 11.77 5.32
N GLU A 198 -0.42 10.77 5.61
CA GLU A 198 -0.61 9.88 6.75
C GLU A 198 0.31 10.20 7.95
N THR A 199 -0.26 10.78 9.01
CA THR A 199 0.28 10.67 10.39
C THR A 199 0.25 9.22 10.93
N TRP A 200 -0.26 8.26 10.15
CA TRP A 200 -0.73 6.93 10.56
C TRP A 200 0.36 5.84 10.59
N THR A 201 1.24 5.77 9.58
CA THR A 201 2.27 4.73 9.44
C THR A 201 3.34 4.83 10.54
N GLN A 202 3.64 6.04 10.99
CA GLN A 202 4.61 6.32 12.08
C GLN A 202 4.12 5.80 13.44
N SER A 203 2.85 5.96 13.80
CA SER A 203 2.33 5.55 15.12
C SER A 203 2.09 4.04 15.22
N ARG A 204 1.59 3.40 14.17
CA ARG A 204 1.30 1.95 14.16
C ARG A 204 2.55 1.07 14.02
N LEU A 205 3.56 1.50 13.25
CA LEU A 205 4.82 0.74 13.12
C LEU A 205 5.82 1.02 14.24
N ARG A 206 5.70 2.14 14.98
CA ARG A 206 6.53 2.41 16.17
C ARG A 206 5.90 1.93 17.48
N GLY A 207 4.58 1.68 17.51
CA GLY A 207 3.86 1.15 18.66
C GLY A 207 4.42 -0.19 19.13
N SER A 208 5.17 -0.17 20.23
CA SER A 208 5.88 -1.27 20.88
C SER A 208 7.18 -1.69 20.19
N ALA A 209 8.30 -1.11 20.62
CA ALA A 209 9.66 -1.57 20.27
C ALA A 209 10.02 -2.98 20.81
N VAL A 210 9.02 -3.78 21.17
CA VAL A 210 9.20 -5.17 21.60
C VAL A 210 9.12 -6.04 20.35
N GLY A 211 10.29 -6.33 19.78
CA GLY A 211 10.42 -7.34 18.74
C GLY A 211 9.88 -8.69 19.24
N ARG A 212 9.39 -9.52 18.32
CA ARG A 212 8.95 -10.87 18.66
C ARG A 212 10.14 -11.63 19.25
N PRO A 213 10.02 -12.32 20.40
CA PRO A 213 11.13 -13.09 20.92
C PRO A 213 11.54 -14.12 19.86
N ALA A 214 12.82 -14.08 19.47
CA ALA A 214 13.35 -14.94 18.43
C ALA A 214 13.00 -16.39 18.77
N ASN A 215 12.31 -17.08 17.86
CA ASN A 215 12.17 -18.52 17.94
C ASN A 215 13.57 -19.09 17.66
N ARG A 216 14.41 -19.17 18.70
CA ARG A 216 15.69 -19.88 18.62
C ARG A 216 15.31 -21.28 18.17
N ARG A 217 15.62 -21.60 16.91
CA ARG A 217 15.70 -22.98 16.47
C ARG A 217 16.68 -23.62 17.44
N SER A 218 16.18 -24.39 18.39
CA SER A 218 16.98 -25.37 19.10
C SER A 218 17.64 -26.20 18.03
N GLY A 219 18.95 -26.03 17.87
CA GLY A 219 19.78 -26.90 17.06
C GLY A 219 19.59 -28.35 17.53
N PRO A 220 19.88 -29.32 16.67
CA PRO A 220 19.75 -30.72 17.05
C PRO A 220 20.63 -30.95 18.28
N ILE A 221 20.03 -31.52 19.32
CA ILE A 221 20.77 -32.14 20.41
C ILE A 221 21.48 -33.32 19.76
N VAL A 222 22.80 -33.24 19.67
CA VAL A 222 23.70 -34.36 19.40
C VAL A 222 24.56 -34.51 20.64
#